data_AF-A0A661B6V8-F1
#
_entry.id   AF-A0A661B6V8-F1
#
_cell.length_a   1.000
_cell.length_b   1.000
_cell.length_c   1.000
_cell.angle_alpha   90.00
_cell.angle_beta   90.00
_cell.angle_gamma   90.00
#
_symmetry.space_group_name_H-M   'P 1'
#
loop_
_entity.id
_entity.type
_entity.pdbx_description
1 polymer ?
#
loop_
_entity_poly.entity_id
_entity_poly.type
_entity_poly.pdbx_seq_one_letter_code
_entity_poly.pdbx_strand_id
1 'polypeptide(L)'
;SFDPPHTAHLVIAENFIQNLGLDIVTWVPARVPPHKKMGELSDPKHRLAMVELAINDNNRFEVSDIEFSESQPPWTVFLLEYFRGKYPEDE
;
A
#
# COMPACT_ATOMS: atom_id res chain seq x y z
N SER A 1 -1.04 7.31 2.70
CA SER A 1 -2.37 7.78 2.27
C SER A 1 -2.55 7.74 0.75
N PHE A 2 -1.53 8.07 -0.05
CA PHE A 2 -1.66 8.15 -1.51
C PHE A 2 -2.84 9.02 -1.94
N ASP A 3 -2.76 10.31 -1.61
CA ASP A 3 -3.85 11.27 -1.82
C ASP A 3 -3.34 12.54 -2.54
N PRO A 4 -2.97 12.44 -3.84
CA PRO A 4 -2.92 11.24 -4.69
C PRO A 4 -1.55 10.53 -4.64
N PRO A 5 -1.42 9.31 -5.21
CA PRO A 5 -0.11 8.78 -5.59
C PRO A 5 0.55 9.68 -6.65
N HIS A 6 1.87 9.65 -6.73
CA HIS A 6 2.65 10.52 -7.61
C HIS A 6 4.04 9.93 -7.88
N THR A 7 4.76 10.46 -8.87
CA THR A 7 6.03 9.91 -9.37
C THR A 7 7.07 9.65 -8.29
N ALA A 8 7.21 10.52 -7.28
CA ALA A 8 8.19 10.29 -6.22
C ALA A 8 7.92 9.00 -5.42
N HIS A 9 6.66 8.58 -5.24
CA HIS A 9 6.35 7.29 -4.62
C HIS A 9 6.85 6.13 -5.50
N LEU A 10 6.60 6.20 -6.81
CA LEU A 10 7.00 5.17 -7.77
C LEU A 10 8.52 5.03 -7.83
N VAL A 11 9.23 6.16 -7.86
CA VAL A 11 10.69 6.19 -7.86
C VAL A 11 11.26 5.53 -6.62
N ILE A 12 10.70 5.79 -5.43
CA ILE A 12 11.15 5.16 -4.18
C ILE A 12 10.93 3.64 -4.23
N ALA A 13 9.74 3.19 -4.64
CA ALA A 13 9.42 1.77 -4.73
C ALA A 13 10.32 1.03 -5.74
N GLU A 14 10.58 1.63 -6.90
CA GLU A 14 11.48 1.05 -7.92
C GLU A 14 12.92 0.99 -7.40
N ASN A 15 13.37 2.00 -6.64
CA ASN A 15 14.68 1.94 -6.01
C ASN A 15 14.79 0.79 -5.00
N PHE A 16 13.74 0.47 -4.24
CA PHE A 16 13.78 -0.70 -3.34
C PHE A 16 13.93 -2.00 -4.12
N ILE A 17 13.18 -2.18 -5.21
CA ILE A 17 13.35 -3.34 -6.08
C ILE A 17 14.79 -3.45 -6.58
N GLN A 18 15.34 -2.37 -7.12
CA GLN A 18 16.67 -2.40 -7.75
C GLN A 18 17.81 -2.58 -6.74
N ASN A 19 17.74 -1.91 -5.59
CA ASN A 19 18.86 -1.86 -4.64
C ASN A 19 18.80 -2.98 -3.59
N LEU A 20 17.61 -3.48 -3.27
CA LEU A 20 17.42 -4.58 -2.31
C LEU A 20 17.13 -5.92 -3.00
N GLY A 21 16.91 -5.92 -4.32
CA GLY A 21 16.62 -7.15 -5.06
C GLY A 21 15.24 -7.73 -4.77
N LEU A 22 14.26 -6.90 -4.38
CA LEU A 22 12.90 -7.36 -4.07
C LEU A 22 12.20 -7.89 -5.32
N ASP A 23 11.51 -9.02 -5.20
CA ASP A 23 10.71 -9.57 -6.29
C ASP A 23 9.42 -8.77 -6.52
N ILE A 24 8.74 -8.40 -5.44
CA ILE A 24 7.47 -7.67 -5.44
C ILE A 24 7.50 -6.55 -4.39
N VAL A 25 6.91 -5.40 -4.71
CA VAL A 25 6.58 -4.34 -3.74
C VAL A 25 5.07 -4.20 -3.64
N THR A 26 4.53 -4.49 -2.45
CA THR A 26 3.10 -4.37 -2.16
C THR A 26 2.77 -2.97 -1.65
N TRP A 27 1.89 -2.28 -2.37
CA TRP A 27 1.34 -0.98 -2.03
C TRP A 27 0.09 -1.16 -1.19
N VAL A 28 0.08 -0.58 0.02
CA VAL A 28 -1.06 -0.66 0.94
C VAL A 28 -1.65 0.74 1.17
N PRO A 29 -2.70 1.14 0.43
CA PRO A 29 -3.36 2.42 0.66
C PRO A 29 -4.18 2.38 1.94
N ALA A 30 -3.83 3.26 2.88
CA ALA A 30 -4.53 3.29 4.15
C ALA A 30 -6.01 3.71 4.01
N ARG A 31 -6.95 2.93 4.58
CA ARG A 31 -8.40 3.25 4.53
C ARG A 31 -8.69 4.49 5.36
N VAL A 32 -8.29 4.46 6.63
CA VAL A 32 -8.38 5.59 7.57
C VAL A 32 -7.04 5.73 8.29
N PRO A 33 -6.13 6.61 7.83
CA PRO A 33 -4.84 6.81 8.48
C PRO A 33 -5.05 7.27 9.93
N PRO A 34 -4.52 6.56 10.94
CA PRO A 34 -4.86 6.81 12.34
C PRO A 34 -4.38 8.18 12.87
N HIS A 35 -3.43 8.80 12.18
CA HIS A 35 -2.83 10.09 12.52
C HIS A 35 -3.46 11.28 11.78
N LYS A 36 -4.46 11.06 10.92
CA LYS A 36 -5.14 12.12 10.15
C LYS A 36 -6.61 12.20 10.53
N LYS A 37 -7.19 13.40 10.48
CA LYS A 37 -8.62 13.59 10.78
C LYS A 37 -9.47 13.19 9.58
N MET A 38 -10.63 12.58 9.86
CA MET A 38 -11.66 12.36 8.84
C MET A 38 -12.12 13.72 8.30
N GLY A 39 -12.08 13.91 6.98
CA GLY A 39 -12.41 15.16 6.28
C GLY A 39 -11.22 15.85 5.61
N GLU A 40 -9.98 15.49 5.95
CA GLU A 40 -8.76 16.00 5.30
C GLU A 40 -8.31 15.14 4.10
N LEU A 41 -9.02 14.05 3.82
CA LEU A 41 -8.63 13.05 2.83
C LEU A 41 -9.72 12.84 1.80
N SER A 42 -9.30 12.60 0.56
CA SER A 42 -10.18 12.08 -0.48
C SER A 42 -10.74 10.71 -0.09
N ASP A 43 -11.88 10.35 -0.70
CA ASP A 43 -12.52 9.05 -0.49
C ASP A 43 -11.49 7.91 -0.62
N PRO A 44 -11.38 7.02 0.37
CA PRO A 44 -10.42 5.92 0.33
C PRO A 44 -10.52 5.08 -0.94
N LYS A 45 -11.72 4.91 -1.52
CA LYS A 45 -11.91 4.16 -2.78
C LYS A 45 -11.26 4.85 -3.97
N HIS A 46 -11.33 6.18 -4.04
CA HIS A 46 -10.64 6.93 -5.09
C HIS A 46 -9.12 6.80 -4.94
N ARG A 47 -8.61 6.86 -3.71
CA ARG A 47 -7.17 6.70 -3.44
C ARG A 47 -6.67 5.31 -3.82
N LEU A 48 -7.43 4.26 -3.50
CA LEU A 48 -7.14 2.89 -3.93
C LEU A 48 -7.07 2.77 -5.45
N ALA A 49 -8.12 3.23 -6.15
CA ALA A 49 -8.18 3.19 -7.62
C ALA A 49 -7.04 3.99 -8.27
N MET A 50 -6.68 5.15 -7.72
CA MET A 50 -5.54 5.92 -8.22
C MET A 50 -4.21 5.18 -8.04
N VAL A 51 -4.04 4.41 -6.95
CA VAL A 51 -2.83 3.60 -6.75
C VAL A 51 -2.79 2.46 -7.75
N GLU A 52 -3.89 1.74 -7.95
CA GLU A 52 -4.00 0.68 -8.96
C GLU A 52 -3.60 1.19 -10.35
N LEU A 53 -4.14 2.35 -10.76
CA LEU A 53 -3.78 2.98 -12.03
C LEU A 53 -2.31 3.40 -12.09
N ALA A 54 -1.76 3.92 -10.98
CA ALA A 54 -0.39 4.42 -10.95
C ALA A 54 0.67 3.32 -11.06
N ILE A 55 0.35 2.08 -10.67
CA ILE A 55 1.30 0.97 -10.66
C ILE A 55 1.05 -0.09 -11.74
N ASN A 56 -0.05 0.01 -12.49
CA ASN A 56 -0.53 -1.03 -13.41
C ASN A 56 0.50 -1.47 -14.48
N ASP A 57 1.44 -0.60 -14.85
CA ASP A 57 2.44 -0.88 -15.89
C ASP A 57 3.70 -1.59 -15.36
N ASN A 58 3.80 -1.85 -14.06
CA ASN A 58 4.93 -2.54 -13.44
C ASN A 58 4.48 -3.86 -12.80
N ASN A 59 4.86 -4.98 -13.40
CA ASN A 59 4.53 -6.33 -12.93
C ASN A 59 5.20 -6.72 -11.60
N ARG A 60 6.13 -5.90 -11.10
CA ARG A 60 6.75 -6.08 -9.77
C ARG A 60 6.07 -5.25 -8.68
N PHE A 61 4.98 -4.54 -9.00
CA PHE A 61 4.17 -3.83 -8.04
C PHE A 61 2.80 -4.50 -7.90
N GLU A 62 2.32 -4.64 -6.66
CA GLU A 62 0.98 -5.14 -6.35
C GLU A 62 0.25 -4.15 -5.43
N VAL A 63 -1.08 -4.07 -5.53
CA VAL A 63 -1.90 -3.34 -4.55
C VAL A 63 -2.53 -4.33 -3.58
N SER A 64 -2.52 -3.99 -2.29
CA SER A 64 -3.33 -4.67 -1.29
C SER A 64 -4.39 -3.73 -0.71
N ASP A 65 -5.64 -4.17 -0.78
CA ASP A 65 -6.81 -3.52 -0.20
C ASP A 65 -7.12 -4.01 1.22
N ILE A 66 -6.18 -4.67 1.90
CA ILE A 66 -6.42 -5.33 3.19
C ILE A 66 -6.99 -4.39 4.27
N GLU A 67 -6.58 -3.12 4.28
CA GLU A 67 -7.14 -2.10 5.20
C GLU A 67 -8.61 -1.73 4.90
N PHE A 68 -9.15 -2.14 3.75
CA PHE A 68 -10.56 -1.97 3.39
C PHE A 68 -11.46 -3.05 3.99
N SER A 69 -10.87 -4.16 4.46
CA SER A 69 -11.59 -5.16 5.25
C SER A 69 -12.08 -4.56 6.57
N GLU A 70 -13.33 -4.82 6.94
CA GLU A 70 -13.88 -4.38 8.24
C GLU A 70 -13.28 -5.16 9.43
N SER A 71 -12.62 -6.29 9.18
CA SER A 71 -12.05 -7.14 10.21
C SER A 71 -10.66 -6.70 10.70
N GLN A 72 -9.98 -5.77 10.01
CA GLN A 72 -8.65 -5.33 10.38
C GLN A 72 -8.63 -3.91 10.96
N PRO A 73 -8.01 -3.70 12.13
CA PRO A 73 -7.72 -2.36 12.62
C PRO A 73 -6.72 -1.63 11.69
N PRO A 74 -6.80 -0.29 11.55
CA PRO A 74 -5.99 0.49 10.60
C PRO A 74 -4.56 0.75 11.11
N TRP A 75 -3.99 -0.18 11.88
CA TRP A 75 -2.67 -0.05 12.48
C TRP A 75 -1.70 -0.99 11.79
N THR A 76 -0.54 -0.47 11.42
CA THR A 76 0.50 -1.21 10.70
C THR A 76 0.93 -2.50 11.41
N VAL A 77 0.82 -2.59 12.75
CA VAL A 77 1.13 -3.84 13.47
C VAL A 77 0.28 -5.03 13.00
N PHE A 78 -1.03 -4.84 12.79
CA PHE A 78 -1.92 -5.91 12.33
C PHE A 78 -1.71 -6.23 10.85
N LEU A 79 -1.31 -5.23 10.07
CA LEU A 79 -0.91 -5.40 8.68
C LEU A 79 0.31 -6.33 8.57
N LEU A 80 1.35 -6.07 9.38
CA LEU A 80 2.57 -6.87 9.41
C LEU A 80 2.30 -8.30 9.90
N GLU A 81 1.45 -8.47 10.92
CA GLU A 81 1.02 -9.80 11.38
C GLU A 81 0.30 -10.58 10.28
N TYR A 82 -0.58 -9.92 9.52
CA TYR A 82 -1.27 -10.53 8.38
C TYR A 82 -0.33 -10.96 7.27
N PHE A 83 0.58 -10.08 6.84
CA PHE A 83 1.51 -10.42 5.77
C PHE A 83 2.49 -11.50 6.19
N ARG A 84 2.98 -11.48 7.43
CA ARG A 84 3.82 -12.56 7.98
C ARG A 84 3.09 -13.91 8.02
N GLY A 85 1.78 -13.91 8.27
CA GLY A 85 0.98 -15.15 8.21
C GLY A 85 0.71 -15.62 6.77
N LYS A 86 0.51 -14.67 5.84
CA LYS A 86 0.23 -14.96 4.43
C LYS A 86 1.48 -15.42 3.66
N TYR A 87 2.64 -14.86 3.99
CA TYR A 87 3.92 -15.10 3.36
C TYR A 87 5.00 -15.37 4.44
N PRO A 88 4.99 -16.56 5.06
CA PRO A 88 5.86 -16.85 6.20
C PRO A 88 7.35 -16.94 5.87
N GLU A 89 7.68 -17.20 4.60
CA GLU A 89 9.06 -17.37 4.12
C GLU A 89 9.56 -16.15 3.31
N ASP A 90 8.71 -15.14 3.11
CA ASP A 90 9.07 -13.93 2.39
C ASP A 90 9.62 -12.89 3.39
N GLU A 91 10.59 -12.09 2.95
CA GLU A 91 11.18 -10.99 3.74
C GLU A 91 10.33 -9.71 3.75
#